data_AF-A0A090G1I5-F1
#
_entry.id   AF-A0A090G1I5-F1
#
_cell.length_a   1.000
_cell.length_b   1.000
_cell.length_c   1.000
_cell.angle_alpha   90.00
_cell.angle_beta   90.00
_cell.angle_gamma   90.00
#
_symmetry.space_group_name_H-M   'P 1'
#
loop_
_entity.id
_entity.type
_entity.pdbx_description
1 polymer ?
#
loop_
_entity_poly.entity_id
_entity_poly.type
_entity_poly.pdbx_seq_one_letter_code
_entity_poly.pdbx_strand_id
1 'polypeptide(L)'
;MFVLARYSLMPFALIAAILFLMGSHIIGTALHHQVAWQRTVATVADVSPYSEMQANGLKTDGIDVALAYVVNDVPMTWSGKGKDVGLYKAAKGDRMEFYYDPADPSKLDTAAMKGWRGGLLLIAVTGGFTLFYVWFFWLRGRHAAA
;
A
#
# COMPACT_ATOMS: atom_id res chain seq x y z
N MET A 1 36.90 -12.92 -11.48
CA MET A 1 36.18 -12.38 -10.30
C MET A 1 34.71 -12.03 -10.58
N PHE A 2 34.40 -11.34 -11.69
CA PHE A 2 33.03 -10.88 -11.98
C PHE A 2 32.00 -11.99 -12.30
N VAL A 3 32.42 -13.17 -12.78
CA VAL A 3 31.51 -14.29 -13.07
C VAL A 3 30.91 -14.88 -11.79
N LEU A 4 31.73 -15.12 -10.76
CA LEU A 4 31.25 -15.59 -9.46
C LEU A 4 30.30 -14.56 -8.84
N ALA A 5 30.71 -13.28 -8.81
CA ALA A 5 29.88 -12.19 -8.29
C ALA A 5 28.52 -12.06 -9.01
N ARG A 6 28.48 -12.26 -10.33
CA ARG A 6 27.25 -12.27 -11.13
C ARG A 6 26.26 -13.32 -10.61
N TYR A 7 26.69 -14.57 -10.46
CA TYR A 7 25.80 -15.64 -10.03
C TYR A 7 25.48 -15.59 -8.54
N SER A 8 26.42 -15.18 -7.69
CA SER A 8 26.19 -15.01 -6.25
C SER A 8 25.18 -13.89 -5.93
N LEU A 9 25.15 -12.81 -6.73
CA LEU A 9 24.22 -11.70 -6.54
C LEU A 9 22.86 -11.92 -7.22
N MET A 10 22.73 -12.92 -8.09
CA MET A 10 21.50 -13.19 -8.85
C MET A 10 20.26 -13.40 -7.96
N PRO A 11 20.33 -14.16 -6.83
CA PRO A 11 19.16 -14.30 -5.95
C PRO A 11 18.72 -12.96 -5.35
N PHE A 12 19.66 -12.11 -4.94
CA PHE A 12 19.35 -10.78 -4.41
C PHE A 12 18.73 -9.88 -5.48
N ALA A 13 19.21 -9.95 -6.72
CA ALA A 13 18.64 -9.21 -7.83
C ALA A 13 17.20 -9.66 -8.14
N LEU A 14 16.91 -10.97 -8.05
CA LEU A 14 15.55 -11.48 -8.21
C LEU A 14 14.62 -11.03 -7.09
N ILE A 15 15.07 -11.08 -5.82
CA ILE A 15 14.30 -10.58 -4.68
C ILE A 15 14.03 -9.08 -4.84
N ALA A 16 15.05 -8.30 -5.20
CA ALA A 16 14.89 -6.87 -5.44
C ALA A 16 13.89 -6.58 -6.57
N ALA A 17 13.93 -7.34 -7.67
CA ALA A 17 12.97 -7.19 -8.76
C ALA A 17 11.53 -7.49 -8.32
N ILE A 18 11.32 -8.55 -7.52
CA ILE A 18 9.99 -8.89 -6.97
C ILE A 18 9.50 -7.77 -6.04
N LEU A 19 10.34 -7.30 -5.12
CA LEU A 19 9.99 -6.22 -4.20
C LEU A 19 9.65 -4.92 -4.95
N PHE A 20 10.39 -4.61 -6.01
CA PHE A 20 10.11 -3.47 -6.88
C PHE A 20 8.75 -3.60 -7.56
N LEU A 21 8.42 -4.78 -8.10
CA LEU A 21 7.13 -5.04 -8.75
C LEU A 21 5.98 -4.94 -7.76
N MET A 22 6.09 -5.56 -6.58
CA MET A 22 5.06 -5.49 -5.54
C MET A 22 4.86 -4.06 -5.04
N GLY A 23 5.95 -3.33 -4.76
CA GLY A 23 5.88 -1.93 -4.34
C GLY A 23 5.24 -1.03 -5.41
N SER A 24 5.61 -1.24 -6.67
CA SER A 24 5.02 -0.51 -7.81
C SER A 24 3.53 -0.82 -7.97
N HIS A 25 3.12 -2.08 -7.78
CA HIS A 25 1.71 -2.46 -7.83
C HIS A 25 0.89 -1.78 -6.73
N ILE A 26 1.37 -1.81 -5.47
CA ILE A 26 0.70 -1.15 -4.34
C ILE A 26 0.56 0.35 -4.60
N ILE A 27 1.65 1.00 -5.03
CA ILE A 27 1.64 2.43 -5.32
C ILE A 27 0.72 2.76 -6.51
N GLY A 28 0.76 1.96 -7.57
CA GLY A 28 -0.10 2.14 -8.74
C GLY A 28 -1.58 2.03 -8.39
N THR A 29 -1.97 1.03 -7.60
CA THR A 29 -3.36 0.83 -7.15
C THR A 29 -3.84 2.00 -6.31
N ALA A 30 -3.05 2.46 -5.33
CA ALA A 30 -3.47 3.57 -4.49
C ALA A 30 -3.46 4.92 -5.24
N LEU A 31 -2.57 5.14 -6.21
CA LEU A 31 -2.66 6.29 -7.12
C LEU A 31 -3.92 6.21 -7.99
N HIS A 32 -4.27 5.02 -8.47
CA HIS A 32 -5.50 4.82 -9.22
C HIS A 32 -6.74 5.16 -8.37
N HIS A 33 -6.80 4.70 -7.11
CA HIS A 33 -7.88 5.07 -6.20
C HIS A 33 -7.94 6.58 -5.98
N GLN A 34 -6.81 7.25 -5.73
CA GLN A 34 -6.79 8.71 -5.54
C GLN A 34 -7.32 9.50 -6.75
N VAL A 35 -7.16 8.97 -7.96
CA VAL A 35 -7.61 9.64 -9.20
C VAL A 35 -9.04 9.26 -9.58
N ALA A 36 -9.41 7.99 -9.43
CA ALA A 36 -10.67 7.45 -9.94
C ALA A 36 -11.81 7.48 -8.91
N TRP A 37 -11.49 7.48 -7.61
CA TRP A 37 -12.49 7.45 -6.55
C TRP A 37 -12.94 8.86 -6.15
N GLN A 38 -14.19 8.97 -5.72
CA GLN A 38 -14.79 10.24 -5.34
C GLN A 38 -14.54 10.54 -3.87
N ARG A 39 -14.27 11.80 -3.53
CA ARG A 39 -14.00 12.22 -2.15
C ARG A 39 -15.30 12.43 -1.38
N THR A 40 -15.36 11.95 -0.14
CA THR A 40 -16.45 12.21 0.81
C THR A 40 -15.89 12.47 2.21
N VAL A 41 -16.68 13.12 3.05
CA VAL A 41 -16.37 13.29 4.47
C VAL A 41 -17.23 12.32 5.26
N ALA A 42 -16.58 11.39 5.96
CA ALA A 42 -17.25 10.49 6.86
C ALA A 42 -17.12 10.98 8.31
N THR A 43 -18.20 10.86 9.06
CA THR A 43 -18.23 11.06 10.51
C THR A 43 -18.18 9.70 11.19
N VAL A 44 -17.29 9.55 12.16
CA VAL A 44 -17.17 8.33 12.96
C VAL A 44 -18.38 8.25 13.90
N ALA A 45 -19.27 7.32 13.63
CA ALA A 45 -20.49 7.10 14.41
C ALA A 45 -20.24 6.26 15.68
N ASP A 46 -19.32 5.31 15.61
CA ASP A 46 -18.93 4.47 16.74
C ASP A 46 -17.52 3.92 16.58
N VAL A 47 -16.87 3.63 17.72
CA VAL A 47 -15.53 3.03 17.78
C VAL A 47 -15.50 2.02 18.91
N SER A 48 -15.09 0.79 18.61
CA SER A 48 -14.92 -0.27 19.59
C SER A 48 -13.52 -0.87 19.47
N PRO A 49 -12.75 -1.01 20.56
CA PRO A 49 -11.46 -1.67 20.51
C PRO A 49 -11.64 -3.18 20.34
N TYR A 50 -10.76 -3.81 19.56
CA TYR A 50 -10.69 -5.26 19.46
C TYR A 50 -9.26 -5.74 19.71
N SER A 51 -9.14 -7.02 20.06
CA SER A 51 -7.88 -7.73 20.20
C SER A 51 -8.01 -9.10 19.56
N GLU A 52 -7.15 -9.41 18.59
CA GLU A 52 -7.12 -10.70 17.92
C GLU A 52 -5.79 -11.41 18.19
N MET A 53 -5.87 -12.70 18.53
CA MET A 53 -4.70 -13.57 18.65
C MET A 53 -4.47 -14.25 17.31
N GLN A 54 -3.31 -13.98 16.70
CA GLN A 54 -2.92 -14.61 15.45
C GLN A 54 -2.46 -16.06 15.68
N ALA A 55 -2.51 -16.87 14.62
CA ALA A 55 -2.07 -18.27 14.66
C ALA A 55 -0.59 -18.45 15.07
N ASN A 56 0.23 -17.42 14.88
CA ASN A 56 1.63 -17.38 15.32
C ASN A 56 1.81 -16.97 16.79
N GLY A 57 0.72 -16.80 17.55
CA GLY A 57 0.73 -16.39 18.96
C GLY A 57 0.86 -14.88 19.19
N LEU A 58 0.99 -14.06 18.15
CA LEU A 58 1.06 -12.61 18.28
C LEU A 58 -0.33 -12.02 18.52
N LYS A 59 -0.42 -11.14 19.51
CA LYS A 59 -1.62 -10.34 19.77
C LYS A 59 -1.59 -9.09 18.88
N THR A 60 -2.65 -8.85 18.14
CA THR A 60 -2.88 -7.60 17.40
C THR A 60 -4.09 -6.89 17.94
N ASP A 61 -3.86 -5.70 18.49
CA ASP A 61 -4.91 -4.79 18.92
C ASP A 61 -5.33 -3.88 17.75
N GLY A 62 -6.59 -3.52 17.69
CA GLY A 62 -7.13 -2.62 16.67
C GLY A 62 -8.44 -1.98 17.10
N ILE A 63 -9.10 -1.32 16.14
CA ILE A 63 -10.39 -0.68 16.34
C ILE A 63 -11.36 -1.15 15.26
N ASP A 64 -12.58 -1.48 15.66
CA ASP A 64 -13.74 -1.52 14.79
C ASP A 64 -14.35 -0.13 14.76
N VAL A 65 -14.78 0.31 13.60
CA VAL A 65 -15.33 1.65 13.40
C VAL A 65 -16.61 1.58 12.59
N ALA A 66 -17.60 2.38 12.99
CA ALA A 66 -18.78 2.67 12.20
C ALA A 66 -18.66 4.10 11.65
N LEU A 67 -18.88 4.26 10.36
CA LEU A 67 -18.76 5.50 9.62
C LEU A 67 -20.13 5.87 9.03
N ALA A 68 -20.50 7.13 9.15
CA ALA A 68 -21.64 7.73 8.47
C ALA A 68 -21.14 8.78 7.47
N TYR A 69 -21.53 8.65 6.20
CA TYR A 69 -21.08 9.52 5.12
C TYR A 69 -22.21 9.73 4.12
N VAL A 70 -22.01 10.62 3.16
CA VAL A 70 -23.01 10.94 2.14
C VAL A 70 -22.43 10.69 0.77
N VAL A 71 -23.23 10.05 -0.09
CA VAL A 71 -22.92 9.79 -1.50
C VAL A 71 -24.09 10.31 -2.32
N ASN A 72 -23.87 11.33 -3.16
CA ASN A 72 -24.92 11.94 -3.98
C ASN A 72 -26.21 12.27 -3.19
N ASP A 73 -26.05 12.97 -2.06
CA ASP A 73 -27.14 13.33 -1.12
C ASP A 73 -27.86 12.15 -0.44
N VAL A 74 -27.39 10.92 -0.62
CA VAL A 74 -27.90 9.72 0.06
C VAL A 74 -27.03 9.42 1.28
N PRO A 75 -27.59 9.42 2.50
CA PRO A 75 -26.88 8.97 3.69
C PRO A 75 -26.51 7.48 3.58
N MET A 76 -25.24 7.19 3.84
CA MET A 76 -24.67 5.85 3.84
C MET A 76 -24.05 5.56 5.19
N THR A 77 -24.01 4.28 5.55
CA THR A 77 -23.27 3.79 6.70
C THR A 77 -22.34 2.66 6.29
N TRP A 78 -21.21 2.57 6.98
CA TRP A 78 -20.24 1.49 6.82
C TRP A 78 -19.76 1.07 8.20
N SER A 79 -19.53 -0.22 8.42
CA SER A 79 -18.91 -0.71 9.65
C SER A 79 -17.94 -1.84 9.35
N GLY A 80 -16.79 -1.82 10.01
CA GLY A 80 -15.79 -2.88 9.86
C GLY A 80 -14.54 -2.57 10.67
N LYS A 81 -13.46 -3.31 10.40
CA LYS A 81 -12.18 -3.06 11.05
C LYS A 81 -11.62 -1.75 10.49
N GLY A 82 -11.21 -0.84 11.36
CA GLY A 82 -10.65 0.46 10.93
C GLY A 82 -9.50 0.29 9.95
N LYS A 83 -8.66 -0.74 10.11
CA LYS A 83 -7.54 -1.01 9.20
C LYS A 83 -7.97 -1.27 7.75
N ASP A 84 -9.20 -1.76 7.52
CA ASP A 84 -9.71 -2.05 6.17
C ASP A 84 -9.98 -0.76 5.38
N VAL A 85 -10.19 0.35 6.10
CA VAL A 85 -10.34 1.70 5.55
C VAL A 85 -9.16 2.60 5.94
N GLY A 86 -8.05 2.03 6.40
CA GLY A 86 -6.85 2.78 6.78
C GLY A 86 -6.92 3.58 8.10
N LEU A 87 -7.92 3.36 8.95
CA LEU A 87 -8.04 3.94 10.30
C LEU A 87 -7.41 3.04 11.37
N TYR A 88 -6.45 3.58 12.14
CA TYR A 88 -5.84 2.87 13.28
C TYR A 88 -6.14 3.51 14.63
N LYS A 89 -6.61 4.76 14.61
CA LYS A 89 -7.09 5.53 15.75
C LYS A 89 -8.21 6.44 15.24
N ALA A 90 -9.29 6.49 15.99
CA ALA A 90 -10.43 7.36 15.73
C ALA A 90 -11.19 7.53 17.05
N ALA A 91 -11.87 8.65 17.20
CA ALA A 91 -12.85 8.90 18.24
C ALA A 91 -14.24 9.10 17.62
N LYS A 92 -15.28 8.76 18.38
CA LYS A 92 -16.65 9.04 17.97
C LYS A 92 -16.83 10.54 17.76
N GLY A 93 -17.42 10.92 16.62
CA GLY A 93 -17.61 12.30 16.20
C GLY A 93 -16.48 12.85 15.32
N ASP A 94 -15.36 12.14 15.18
CA ASP A 94 -14.28 12.56 14.27
C ASP A 94 -14.81 12.64 12.83
N ARG A 95 -14.42 13.71 12.12
CA ARG A 95 -14.67 13.86 10.69
C ARG A 95 -13.38 13.59 9.94
N MET A 96 -13.42 12.61 9.05
CA MET A 96 -12.26 12.24 8.24
C MET A 96 -12.65 12.14 6.77
N GLU A 97 -11.67 12.40 5.92
CA GLU A 97 -11.85 12.34 4.49
C GLU A 97 -11.56 10.94 3.96
N PHE A 98 -12.50 10.45 3.19
CA PHE A 98 -12.43 9.16 2.52
C PHE A 98 -12.64 9.31 1.04
N TYR A 99 -12.28 8.26 0.34
CA TYR A 99 -12.49 8.08 -1.08
C TYR A 99 -13.38 6.85 -1.22
N TYR A 100 -14.40 6.93 -2.06
CA TYR A 100 -15.27 5.81 -2.36
C TYR A 100 -15.27 5.47 -3.84
N ASP A 101 -15.38 4.18 -4.15
CA ASP A 101 -15.51 3.71 -5.53
C ASP A 101 -16.87 4.17 -6.10
N PRO A 102 -16.90 4.96 -7.20
CA PRO A 102 -18.15 5.41 -7.79
C PRO A 102 -19.02 4.26 -8.32
N ALA A 103 -18.44 3.10 -8.63
CA ALA A 103 -19.18 1.91 -9.05
C ALA A 103 -19.74 1.11 -7.86
N ASP A 104 -19.12 1.21 -6.68
CA ASP A 104 -19.53 0.54 -5.45
C ASP A 104 -19.22 1.42 -4.22
N PRO A 105 -20.14 2.31 -3.83
CA PRO A 105 -19.88 3.29 -2.77
C PRO A 105 -19.63 2.70 -1.38
N SER A 106 -19.87 1.40 -1.19
CA SER A 106 -19.58 0.70 0.06
C SER A 106 -18.09 0.48 0.30
N LYS A 107 -17.27 0.59 -0.76
CA LYS A 107 -15.81 0.52 -0.67
C LYS A 107 -15.27 1.90 -0.31
N LEU A 108 -14.69 1.98 0.88
CA LEU A 108 -14.07 3.19 1.40
C LEU A 108 -12.56 2.97 1.55
N ASP A 109 -11.80 4.00 1.25
CA ASP A 109 -10.36 4.04 1.51
C ASP A 109 -9.96 5.44 1.98
N THR A 110 -8.94 5.53 2.82
CA THR A 110 -8.32 6.83 3.13
C THR A 110 -7.30 7.12 2.05
N ALA A 111 -7.33 8.30 1.41
CA ALA A 111 -6.26 8.68 0.46
C ALA A 111 -4.88 8.77 1.10
N ALA A 112 -4.78 8.65 2.42
CA ALA A 112 -3.51 8.53 3.10
C ALA A 112 -2.85 7.20 2.68
N MET A 113 -2.01 7.25 1.63
CA MET A 113 -0.98 6.25 1.38
C MET A 113 0.00 6.24 2.56
N LYS A 114 -0.38 5.58 3.65
CA LYS A 114 0.46 5.42 4.84
C LYS A 114 1.68 4.63 4.42
N GLY A 115 2.87 5.20 4.67
CA GLY A 115 4.12 4.60 4.26
C GLY A 115 4.58 4.92 2.84
N TRP A 116 3.92 5.83 2.09
CA TRP A 116 4.35 6.26 0.75
C TRP A 116 5.84 6.60 0.67
N ARG A 117 6.39 7.33 1.66
CA ARG A 117 7.82 7.66 1.71
C ARG A 117 8.70 6.41 1.83
N GLY A 118 8.29 5.43 2.63
CA GLY A 118 8.97 4.14 2.75
C GLY A 118 8.84 3.30 1.48
N GLY A 119 7.66 3.31 0.84
CA GLY A 119 7.41 2.66 -0.44
C GLY A 119 8.27 3.25 -1.56
N LEU A 120 8.38 4.58 -1.64
CA LEU A 120 9.29 5.26 -2.57
C LEU A 120 10.74 4.88 -2.34
N LEU A 121 11.19 4.85 -1.09
CA LEU A 121 12.55 4.44 -0.75
C LEU A 121 12.79 2.98 -1.18
N LEU A 122 11.84 2.09 -0.92
CA LEU A 122 11.90 0.70 -1.35
C LEU A 122 12.02 0.59 -2.88
N ILE A 123 11.16 1.29 -3.63
CA ILE A 123 11.20 1.34 -5.10
C ILE A 123 12.55 1.87 -5.59
N ALA A 124 13.04 2.98 -5.02
CA ALA A 124 14.31 3.59 -5.42
C ALA A 124 15.49 2.64 -5.21
N VAL A 125 15.57 1.99 -4.05
CA VAL A 125 16.68 1.08 -3.72
C VAL A 125 16.60 -0.21 -4.54
N THR A 126 15.43 -0.85 -4.58
CA THR A 126 15.25 -2.14 -5.28
C THR A 126 15.33 -1.98 -6.79
N GLY A 127 14.75 -0.92 -7.34
CA GLY A 127 14.83 -0.57 -8.74
C GLY A 127 16.25 -0.19 -9.14
N GLY A 128 16.91 0.68 -8.36
CA GLY A 128 18.29 1.09 -8.58
C GLY A 128 19.27 -0.08 -8.59
N PHE A 129 19.18 -0.97 -7.59
CA PHE A 129 20.00 -2.17 -7.52
C PHE A 129 19.75 -3.12 -8.70
N THR A 130 18.47 -3.39 -9.02
CA THR A 130 18.11 -4.28 -10.14
C THR A 130 18.63 -3.75 -11.47
N LEU A 131 18.40 -2.47 -11.77
CA LEU A 131 18.87 -1.83 -12.99
C LEU A 131 20.40 -1.84 -13.07
N PHE A 132 21.08 -1.50 -11.98
CA PHE A 132 22.54 -1.53 -11.91
C PHE A 132 23.09 -2.95 -12.13
N TYR A 133 22.51 -3.96 -11.49
CA TYR A 133 22.93 -5.36 -11.64
C TYR A 133 22.79 -5.84 -13.09
N VAL A 134 21.63 -5.59 -13.72
CA VAL A 134 21.38 -5.97 -15.12
C VAL A 134 22.35 -5.25 -16.05
N TRP A 135 22.49 -3.93 -15.89
CA TRP A 135 23.41 -3.14 -16.70
C TRP A 135 24.86 -3.64 -16.55
N PHE A 136 25.36 -3.74 -15.32
CA PHE A 136 26.77 -4.03 -15.06
C PHE A 136 27.17 -5.45 -15.49
N PHE A 137 26.34 -6.46 -15.18
CA PHE A 137 26.71 -7.87 -15.40
C PHE A 137 26.27 -8.46 -16.73
N TRP A 138 25.27 -7.86 -17.41
CA TRP A 138 24.65 -8.44 -18.60
C TRP A 138 24.71 -7.54 -19.84
N LEU A 139 24.68 -6.21 -19.68
CA LEU A 139 24.66 -5.27 -20.81
C LEU A 139 26.03 -4.64 -21.07
N ARG A 140 26.75 -4.19 -20.03
CA ARG A 140 28.04 -3.49 -20.15
C ARG A 140 29.09 -4.28 -20.92
N GLY A 141 29.18 -5.60 -20.71
CA GLY A 141 30.16 -6.46 -21.38
C GLY A 141 29.83 -6.81 -22.83
N ARG A 142 28.60 -6.60 -23.30
CA ARG A 142 28.19 -6.89 -24.69
C ARG A 142 28.66 -5.82 -25.68
N HIS A 143 28.96 -4.61 -25.21
CA HIS A 143 29.44 -3.50 -26.04
C HIS A 143 30.96 -3.46 -26.23
N ALA A 144 31.71 -4.36 -25.60
CA ALA A 144 33.17 -4.43 -25.71
C ALA A 144 33.67 -5.48 -26.73
N ALA A 145 32.75 -6.19 -27.40
CA ALA A 145 33.05 -7.28 -28.33
C ALA A 145 32.47 -7.07 -29.74
N ALA A 146 32.14 -5.82 -30.09
CA ALA A 146 31.82 -5.36 -31.44
C ALA A 146 32.88 -4.32 -31.85
#